data_AF-A0A7C4G5T2-F1
#
_entry.id   AF-A0A7C4G5T2-F1
#
_cell.length_a   1.000
_cell.length_b   1.000
_cell.length_c   1.000
_cell.angle_alpha   90.00
_cell.angle_beta   90.00
_cell.angle_gamma   90.00
#
_symmetry.space_group_name_H-M   'P 1'
#
loop_
_entity.id
_entity.type
_entity.pdbx_description
1 polymer ?
#
loop_
_entity_poly.entity_id
_entity_poly.type
_entity_poly.pdbx_seq_one_letter_code
_entity_poly.pdbx_strand_id
1 'polypeptide(L)'
;MPPTINGYYTITFKCFILNYYARALLGKVDLSVEIASIKMRNPLILASGILGTTGALLKRVAMSGAGAVTTKSVSKKPRMGFQNPTVIKLEYGIINAIGLSNPGIQEFKDEIKIAKEGGVPVIVSVFGEE
;
A
#
# COMPACT_ATOMS: atom_id res chain seq x y z
N MET A 1 -1.19 -26.95 -56.62
CA MET A 1 -1.44 -27.36 -55.22
C MET A 1 -0.20 -27.02 -54.41
N PRO A 2 -0.20 -25.96 -53.59
CA PRO A 2 0.92 -25.66 -52.71
C PRO A 2 0.70 -26.29 -51.32
N PRO A 3 1.77 -26.70 -50.62
CA PRO A 3 1.67 -27.09 -49.22
C PRO A 3 1.44 -25.86 -48.33
N THR A 4 0.46 -25.97 -47.44
CA THR A 4 0.23 -25.05 -46.34
C THR A 4 1.19 -25.33 -45.19
N ILE A 5 1.90 -24.31 -44.69
CA ILE A 5 2.12 -24.00 -43.27
C ILE A 5 2.38 -22.47 -43.14
N ASN A 6 1.38 -21.83 -42.55
CA ASN A 6 1.25 -20.50 -41.92
C ASN A 6 2.43 -19.50 -41.98
N GLY A 7 2.31 -18.53 -42.89
CA GLY A 7 1.81 -17.18 -42.56
C GLY A 7 2.52 -16.43 -41.43
N TYR A 8 3.76 -16.01 -41.67
CA TYR A 8 4.27 -14.78 -41.06
C TYR A 8 3.65 -13.57 -41.81
N TYR A 9 3.62 -12.42 -41.14
CA TYR A 9 3.09 -11.11 -41.55
C TYR A 9 1.64 -10.79 -41.13
N THR A 10 1.51 -9.64 -40.43
CA THR A 10 0.27 -8.96 -39.93
C THR A 10 -0.29 -9.58 -38.63
N ILE A 11 -0.36 -8.94 -37.45
CA ILE A 11 -0.79 -7.59 -37.08
C ILE A 11 -0.12 -7.20 -35.74
N THR A 12 0.90 -6.34 -35.76
CA THR A 12 1.43 -5.65 -34.55
C THR A 12 1.08 -4.17 -34.61
N PHE A 13 -0.18 -3.83 -34.92
CA PHE A 13 -0.67 -2.45 -34.88
C PHE A 13 -2.07 -2.28 -34.27
N LYS A 14 -2.81 -3.37 -34.03
CA LYS A 14 -4.19 -3.27 -33.53
C LYS A 14 -4.29 -3.22 -32.00
N CYS A 15 -3.30 -3.74 -31.27
CA CYS A 15 -3.31 -3.72 -29.80
C CYS A 15 -2.90 -2.37 -29.21
N PHE A 16 -2.11 -1.56 -29.92
CA PHE A 16 -1.75 -0.21 -29.47
C PHE A 16 -2.91 0.78 -29.62
N ILE A 17 -3.63 0.72 -30.74
CA ILE A 17 -4.75 1.63 -31.01
C ILE A 17 -5.94 1.31 -30.08
N LEU A 18 -6.26 0.04 -29.81
CA LEU A 18 -7.33 -0.28 -28.85
C LEU A 18 -6.99 0.14 -27.42
N ASN A 19 -5.73 0.01 -26.98
CA ASN A 19 -5.32 0.47 -25.66
C ASN A 19 -5.29 2.00 -25.57
N TYR A 20 -4.89 2.68 -26.66
CA TYR A 20 -4.94 4.14 -26.76
C TYR A 20 -6.38 4.68 -26.76
N TYR A 21 -7.29 4.06 -27.52
CA TYR A 21 -8.71 4.44 -27.53
C TYR A 21 -9.43 4.06 -26.23
N ALA A 22 -9.13 2.92 -25.61
CA ALA A 22 -9.68 2.59 -24.28
C ALA A 22 -9.22 3.61 -23.22
N ARG A 23 -7.96 4.04 -23.27
CA ARG A 23 -7.42 5.11 -22.40
C ARG A 23 -7.96 6.51 -22.75
N ALA A 24 -8.36 6.75 -23.99
CA ALA A 24 -8.95 8.02 -24.44
C ALA A 24 -10.47 8.09 -24.23
N LEU A 25 -11.17 6.94 -24.24
CA LEU A 25 -12.63 6.84 -24.02
C LEU A 25 -13.00 6.74 -22.54
N LEU A 26 -12.11 6.21 -21.69
CA LEU A 26 -12.18 6.42 -20.25
C LEU A 26 -11.53 7.77 -19.95
N GLY A 27 -12.32 8.85 -20.03
CA GLY A 27 -11.91 10.13 -19.45
C GLY A 27 -11.29 9.87 -18.08
N LYS A 28 -10.09 10.40 -17.84
CA LYS A 28 -9.24 10.05 -16.68
C LYS A 28 -10.09 10.04 -15.41
N VAL A 29 -10.43 8.85 -14.91
CA VAL A 29 -11.29 8.70 -13.73
C VAL A 29 -10.59 9.34 -12.56
N ASP A 30 -11.21 10.40 -12.01
CA ASP A 30 -10.71 11.02 -10.79
C ASP A 30 -11.08 10.13 -9.60
N LEU A 31 -10.06 9.66 -8.88
CA LEU A 31 -10.22 8.87 -7.67
C LEU A 31 -10.04 9.71 -6.40
N SER A 32 -9.83 11.03 -6.53
CA SER A 32 -9.60 11.90 -5.38
C SER A 32 -10.77 11.83 -4.39
N VAL A 33 -10.44 11.83 -3.09
CA VAL A 33 -11.42 11.76 -2.00
C VAL A 33 -11.02 12.67 -0.85
N GLU A 34 -12.02 13.10 -0.08
CA GLU A 34 -11.84 13.76 1.20
C GLU A 34 -12.56 12.95 2.28
N ILE A 35 -11.78 12.35 3.19
CA ILE A 35 -12.30 11.52 4.29
C ILE A 35 -11.81 12.10 5.60
N ALA A 36 -12.72 12.40 6.54
CA ALA A 36 -12.40 13.04 7.82
C ALA A 36 -11.51 14.30 7.65
N SER A 37 -11.83 15.12 6.64
CA SER A 37 -11.08 16.34 6.27
C SER A 37 -9.65 16.10 5.76
N ILE A 38 -9.29 14.84 5.43
CA ILE A 38 -8.02 14.47 4.83
C ILE A 38 -8.22 14.29 3.32
N LYS A 39 -7.58 15.16 2.54
CA LYS A 39 -7.56 15.09 1.08
C LYS A 39 -6.53 14.07 0.61
N MET A 40 -6.95 13.14 -0.25
CA MET A 40 -6.10 12.11 -0.83
C MET A 40 -6.33 12.01 -2.33
N ARG A 41 -5.27 11.71 -3.07
CA ARG A 41 -5.31 11.52 -4.54
C ARG A 41 -6.08 10.27 -4.99
N ASN A 42 -6.33 9.34 -4.07
CA ASN A 42 -7.12 8.13 -4.25
C ASN A 42 -7.54 7.57 -2.87
N PRO A 43 -8.52 6.67 -2.76
CA PRO A 43 -9.00 6.16 -1.47
C PRO A 43 -8.13 5.03 -0.89
N LEU A 44 -7.00 4.69 -1.50
CA LEU A 44 -6.17 3.57 -1.04
C LEU A 44 -5.34 3.99 0.18
N ILE A 45 -5.62 3.40 1.32
CA ILE A 45 -4.92 3.65 2.57
C ILE A 45 -4.21 2.37 3.00
N LEU A 46 -2.91 2.46 3.32
CA LEU A 46 -2.18 1.31 3.88
C LEU A 46 -2.81 0.91 5.23
N ALA A 47 -3.15 -0.37 5.39
CA ALA A 47 -3.67 -0.90 6.64
C ALA A 47 -2.59 -0.89 7.75
N SER A 48 -3.00 -0.53 8.97
CA SER A 48 -2.10 -0.56 10.13
C SER A 48 -1.49 -1.95 10.33
N GLY A 49 -0.19 -1.99 10.61
CA GLY A 49 0.54 -3.22 10.91
C GLY A 49 0.98 -4.04 9.69
N ILE A 50 0.69 -3.59 8.47
CA ILE A 50 1.21 -4.16 7.23
C ILE A 50 2.18 -3.16 6.61
N LEU A 51 3.48 -3.51 6.51
CA LEU A 51 4.54 -2.62 5.97
C LEU A 51 4.60 -1.23 6.64
N GLY A 52 4.08 -1.09 7.87
CA GLY A 52 3.98 0.17 8.59
C GLY A 52 4.93 0.28 9.79
N THR A 53 5.96 -0.56 9.88
CA THR A 53 6.86 -0.66 11.05
C THR A 53 8.05 0.30 11.00
N THR A 54 8.36 0.87 9.83
CA THR A 54 9.39 1.91 9.66
C THR A 54 8.91 2.99 8.70
N GLY A 55 9.45 4.18 8.84
CA GLY A 55 9.22 5.33 7.99
C GLY A 55 9.68 5.09 6.56
N ALA A 56 10.78 4.34 6.38
CA ALA A 56 11.24 3.95 5.05
C ALA A 56 10.23 3.06 4.30
N LEU A 57 9.57 2.11 5.00
CA LEU A 57 8.53 1.28 4.41
C LEU A 57 7.27 2.11 4.09
N LEU A 58 6.86 2.98 5.01
CA LEU A 58 5.72 3.89 4.81
C LEU A 58 5.96 4.81 3.61
N LYS A 59 7.14 5.43 3.51
CA LYS A 59 7.55 6.27 2.38
C LYS A 59 7.53 5.47 1.08
N ARG A 60 8.03 4.24 1.08
CA ARG A 60 7.98 3.36 -0.09
C ARG A 60 6.53 3.13 -0.54
N VAL A 61 5.61 2.81 0.37
CA VAL A 61 4.19 2.59 0.03
C VAL A 61 3.54 3.87 -0.51
N ALA A 62 3.84 5.02 0.08
CA ALA A 62 3.40 6.32 -0.42
C ALA A 62 3.87 6.57 -1.87
N MET A 63 5.14 6.31 -2.15
CA MET A 63 5.72 6.44 -3.49
C MET A 63 5.13 5.42 -4.48
N SER A 64 4.68 4.26 -4.01
CA SER A 64 4.03 3.22 -4.83
C SER A 64 2.58 3.51 -5.20
N GLY A 65 2.01 4.66 -4.81
CA GLY A 65 0.70 5.10 -5.30
C GLY A 65 -0.41 5.18 -4.24
N ALA A 66 -0.14 4.85 -2.97
CA ALA A 66 -1.14 5.00 -1.91
C ALA A 66 -1.64 6.45 -1.77
N GLY A 67 -2.90 6.62 -1.40
CA GLY A 67 -3.52 7.91 -1.09
C GLY A 67 -3.12 8.43 0.29
N ALA A 68 -2.91 7.52 1.25
CA ALA A 68 -2.34 7.75 2.57
C ALA A 68 -1.69 6.48 3.11
N VAL A 69 -0.88 6.62 4.17
CA VAL A 69 -0.25 5.47 4.85
C VAL A 69 -0.56 5.48 6.34
N THR A 70 -0.81 4.30 6.91
CA THR A 70 -1.05 4.14 8.35
C THR A 70 0.13 3.42 9.00
N THR A 71 0.62 3.96 10.11
CA THR A 71 1.68 3.34 10.91
C THR A 71 1.21 2.03 11.53
N LYS A 72 2.14 1.16 11.96
CA LYS A 72 1.84 0.15 12.99
C LYS A 72 1.27 0.86 14.21
N SER A 73 0.32 0.23 14.91
CA SER A 73 -0.21 0.75 16.17
C SER A 73 0.90 0.96 17.20
N VAL A 74 1.03 2.18 17.71
CA VAL A 74 2.09 2.58 18.65
C VAL A 74 1.50 2.83 20.04
N SER A 75 2.21 2.39 21.08
CA SER A 75 1.88 2.67 22.49
C SER A 75 2.81 3.72 23.11
N LYS A 76 2.49 4.16 24.32
CA LYS A 76 3.34 5.07 25.10
C LYS A 76 4.72 4.45 25.41
N LYS A 77 4.74 3.16 25.78
CA LYS A 77 5.95 2.38 26.08
C LYS A 77 6.15 1.28 25.03
N PRO A 78 7.38 0.79 24.81
CA PRO A 78 7.63 -0.34 23.93
C PRO A 78 6.91 -1.60 24.40
N ARG A 79 6.52 -2.45 23.46
CA ARG A 79 5.90 -3.75 23.71
C ARG A 79 6.53 -4.80 22.80
N MET A 80 6.99 -5.90 23.40
CA MET A 80 7.62 -6.99 22.66
C MET A 80 6.64 -7.76 21.77
N GLY A 81 5.40 -7.95 22.25
CA GLY A 81 4.40 -8.81 21.60
C GLY A 81 4.52 -10.27 22.00
N PHE A 82 3.84 -11.15 21.28
CA PHE A 82 3.87 -12.59 21.53
C PHE A 82 5.13 -13.26 20.96
N GLN A 83 5.48 -14.43 21.49
CA GLN A 83 6.59 -15.23 20.97
C GLN A 83 6.25 -15.81 19.59
N ASN A 84 7.25 -15.85 18.70
CA ASN A 84 7.09 -16.42 17.38
C ASN A 84 6.89 -17.95 17.42
N PRO A 85 6.17 -18.54 16.45
CA PRO A 85 5.57 -17.89 15.27
C PRO A 85 4.26 -17.16 15.58
N THR A 86 4.17 -15.89 15.18
CA THR A 86 2.98 -15.05 15.37
C THR A 86 2.22 -14.75 14.07
N VAL A 87 2.72 -15.23 12.93
CA VAL A 87 2.08 -15.11 11.62
C VAL A 87 2.19 -16.44 10.90
N ILE A 88 1.06 -16.94 10.40
CA ILE A 88 0.99 -18.15 9.59
C ILE A 88 0.35 -17.81 8.24
N LYS A 89 0.97 -18.27 7.16
CA LYS A 89 0.45 -18.15 5.81
C LYS A 89 -0.52 -19.30 5.53
N LEU A 90 -1.66 -18.96 4.94
CA LEU A 90 -2.65 -19.89 4.41
C LEU A 90 -2.66 -19.77 2.88
N GLU A 91 -3.38 -20.68 2.21
CA GLU A 91 -3.54 -20.65 0.75
C GLU A 91 -4.18 -19.34 0.26
N TYR A 92 -5.14 -18.82 1.02
CA TYR A 92 -5.95 -17.65 0.69
C TYR A 92 -5.69 -16.44 1.59
N GLY A 93 -4.59 -16.41 2.34
CA GLY A 93 -4.26 -15.26 3.17
C GLY A 93 -3.27 -15.52 4.29
N ILE A 94 -3.40 -14.75 5.38
CA ILE A 94 -2.55 -14.85 6.57
C ILE A 94 -3.41 -14.77 7.84
N ILE A 95 -3.04 -15.53 8.86
CA ILE A 95 -3.52 -15.36 10.24
C ILE A 95 -2.37 -14.75 11.04
N ASN A 96 -2.67 -13.77 11.90
CA ASN A 96 -1.67 -13.18 12.79
C ASN A 96 -2.16 -13.03 14.23
N ALA A 97 -1.23 -13.16 15.17
CA ALA A 97 -1.36 -12.88 16.58
C ALA A 97 -0.06 -12.20 17.05
N ILE A 98 0.19 -10.97 16.61
CA ILE A 98 1.44 -10.24 16.91
C ILE A 98 1.53 -9.78 18.37
N GLY A 99 0.38 -9.58 19.04
CA GLY A 99 0.33 -9.08 20.42
C GLY A 99 0.73 -7.61 20.57
N LEU A 100 0.44 -6.78 19.56
CA LEU A 100 0.71 -5.33 19.55
C LEU A 100 2.20 -4.96 19.74
N SER A 101 3.11 -5.81 19.25
CA SER A 101 4.55 -5.51 19.18
C SER A 101 4.82 -4.15 18.52
N ASN A 102 5.52 -3.26 19.22
CA ASN A 102 5.87 -1.92 18.75
C ASN A 102 6.99 -1.29 19.61
N PRO A 103 7.79 -0.36 19.07
CA PRO A 103 8.92 0.26 19.79
C PRO A 103 8.51 1.41 20.73
N GLY A 104 7.22 1.73 20.83
CA GLY A 104 6.74 2.89 21.58
C GLY A 104 6.94 4.22 20.84
N ILE A 105 6.20 5.25 21.28
CA ILE A 105 6.11 6.53 20.55
C ILE A 105 7.41 7.34 20.52
N GLN A 106 8.27 7.19 21.53
CA GLN A 106 9.52 7.94 21.59
C GLN A 106 10.50 7.55 20.49
N GLU A 107 10.56 6.26 20.16
CA GLU A 107 11.35 5.77 19.04
C GLU A 107 10.62 6.00 17.71
N PHE A 108 9.31 5.75 17.68
CA PHE A 108 8.55 5.80 16.43
C PHE A 108 8.34 7.22 15.85
N LYS A 109 8.53 8.28 16.65
CA LYS A 109 8.37 9.67 16.19
C LYS A 109 9.27 10.02 15.01
N ASP A 110 10.48 9.47 14.96
CA ASP A 110 11.44 9.77 13.90
C ASP A 110 11.08 9.02 12.61
N GLU A 111 10.51 7.82 12.73
CA GLU A 111 9.93 7.08 11.60
C GLU A 111 8.74 7.83 10.97
N ILE A 112 7.92 8.52 11.77
CA ILE A 112 6.84 9.36 11.25
C ILE A 112 7.39 10.53 10.43
N LYS A 113 8.52 11.13 10.82
CA LYS A 113 9.16 12.22 10.05
C LYS A 113 9.61 11.72 8.68
N ILE A 114 10.27 10.56 8.63
CA ILE A 114 10.70 9.92 7.38
C ILE A 114 9.49 9.59 6.49
N ALA A 115 8.40 9.07 7.06
CA ALA A 115 7.19 8.74 6.31
C ALA A 115 6.57 9.97 5.62
N LYS A 116 6.61 11.14 6.27
CA LYS A 116 6.06 12.40 5.72
C LYS A 116 6.76 12.85 4.44
N GLU A 117 8.02 12.46 4.22
CA GLU A 117 8.74 12.73 2.97
C GLU A 117 8.12 12.00 1.76
N GLY A 118 7.21 11.04 1.98
CA GLY A 118 6.45 10.37 0.92
C GLY A 118 5.39 11.25 0.25
N GLY A 119 5.11 12.44 0.78
CA GLY A 119 4.21 13.41 0.15
C GLY A 119 2.71 13.05 0.21
N VAL A 120 2.33 12.10 1.05
CA VAL A 120 0.93 11.71 1.31
C VAL A 120 0.63 11.84 2.82
N PRO A 121 -0.63 11.97 3.22
CA PRO A 121 -1.01 11.95 4.62
C PRO A 121 -0.49 10.70 5.35
N VAL A 122 0.08 10.91 6.55
CA VAL A 122 0.51 9.84 7.45
C VAL A 122 -0.47 9.77 8.61
N ILE A 123 -1.19 8.66 8.71
CA ILE A 123 -2.14 8.36 9.79
C ILE A 123 -1.40 7.57 10.87
N VAL A 124 -1.37 8.08 12.09
CA VAL A 124 -0.74 7.39 13.21
C VAL A 124 -1.78 6.50 13.89
N SER A 125 -1.58 5.19 13.81
CA SER A 125 -2.38 4.24 14.59
C SER A 125 -1.86 4.22 16.03
N VAL A 126 -2.76 4.42 16.99
CA VAL A 126 -2.46 4.39 18.42
C VAL A 126 -3.37 3.35 19.06
N PHE A 127 -2.87 2.65 20.09
CA PHE A 127 -3.73 1.83 20.95
C PHE A 127 -3.56 2.25 22.40
N GLY A 128 -4.65 2.16 23.16
CA GLY A 128 -4.66 2.35 24.60
C GLY A 128 -4.36 1.05 25.34
N GLU A 129 -3.71 1.17 26.48
CA GLU A 129 -3.66 0.14 27.52
C GLU A 129 -4.29 0.77 28.79
N GLU A 130 -4.97 -0.04 29.59
CA GLU A 130 -5.45 0.35 30.93
C GLU A 130 -4.28 0.65 31.88
#